data_AF-A0AA51XT59-F1
#
_entry.id   AF-A0AA51XT59-F1
#
_cell.length_a   1.000
_cell.length_b   1.000
_cell.length_c   1.000
_cell.angle_alpha   90.00
_cell.angle_beta   90.00
_cell.angle_gamma   90.00
#
_symmetry.space_group_name_H-M   'P 1'
#
loop_
_entity.id
_entity.type
_entity.pdbx_description
1 polymer ?
#
loop_
_entity_poly.entity_id
_entity_poly.type
_entity_poly.pdbx_seq_one_letter_code
_entity_poly.pdbx_strand_id
1 'polypeptide(L)'
;MSIIDFISMALFIATIIYISLKQIETFKIKLLVSIPFIILIFLFSRSFVLLPIYIYSLIAATYLYTIFFYIPFAIDFILILISSLDHMATLKLLLISISVPMLMSMFLDKNMKKYGLENEEHKGKDIKRESYRDYFQIGTGIITILVFVFFGHFGKVIILYSVLLIYLFGNILYLHKDYRITNLVYRMERENTKLGLGSMYLASGFLLVMGFIGSIKVLYVAAFLIMVGDSLATIIGMRLRTPRLVYNNKKSVGGFLAMCIPSFIFGVFFIFYVPAIFYSVFATFAESISNKIADDNITIPVSIIIAHFILAVA
;
A
#
# COMPACT_ATOMS: atom_id res chain seq x y z
N MET A 1 25.22 -3.36 22.41
CA MET A 1 24.55 -4.02 21.27
C MET A 1 24.00 -5.33 21.75
N SER A 2 22.69 -5.56 21.62
CA SER A 2 22.05 -6.79 22.11
C SER A 2 22.44 -8.01 21.25
N ILE A 3 22.26 -9.22 21.76
CA ILE A 3 22.45 -10.45 20.98
C ILE A 3 21.53 -10.45 19.75
N ILE A 4 20.29 -9.97 19.92
CA ILE A 4 19.30 -9.87 18.84
C ILE A 4 19.79 -8.88 17.78
N ASP A 5 20.27 -7.69 18.15
CA ASP A 5 20.85 -6.74 17.19
C ASP A 5 22.03 -7.33 16.44
N PHE A 6 22.88 -8.12 17.12
CA PHE A 6 24.01 -8.79 16.46
C PHE A 6 23.55 -9.83 15.45
N ILE A 7 22.59 -10.67 15.80
CA ILE A 7 22.01 -11.65 14.89
C ILE A 7 21.34 -10.94 13.69
N SER A 8 20.57 -9.89 13.94
CA SER A 8 19.93 -9.10 12.87
C SER A 8 20.95 -8.42 11.96
N MET A 9 22.03 -7.86 12.52
CA MET A 9 23.12 -7.28 11.73
C MET A 9 23.80 -8.34 10.86
N ALA A 10 24.15 -9.49 11.44
CA ALA A 10 24.77 -10.60 10.71
C ALA A 10 23.87 -11.12 9.59
N LEU A 11 22.57 -11.29 9.86
CA LEU A 11 21.57 -11.70 8.87
C LEU A 11 21.44 -10.69 7.72
N PHE A 12 21.39 -9.39 8.05
CA PHE A 12 21.35 -8.32 7.06
C PHE A 12 22.60 -8.35 6.17
N ILE A 13 23.80 -8.38 6.76
CA ILE A 13 25.08 -8.38 6.02
C ILE A 13 25.17 -9.63 5.12
N ALA A 14 24.86 -10.81 5.66
CA ALA A 14 24.89 -12.06 4.91
C ALA A 14 23.94 -12.01 3.70
N THR A 15 22.75 -11.43 3.88
CA THR A 15 21.76 -11.30 2.80
C THR A 15 22.23 -10.31 1.72
N ILE A 16 22.81 -9.17 2.11
CA ILE A 16 23.37 -8.19 1.17
C ILE A 16 24.53 -8.81 0.37
N ILE A 17 25.42 -9.57 1.03
CA ILE A 17 26.50 -10.28 0.36
C ILE A 17 25.93 -11.30 -0.64
N TYR A 18 24.93 -12.09 -0.23
CA TYR A 18 24.28 -13.06 -1.10
C TYR A 18 23.69 -12.41 -2.36
N ILE A 19 22.92 -11.33 -2.19
CA ILE A 19 22.34 -10.57 -3.32
C ILE A 19 23.46 -10.04 -4.23
N SER A 20 24.51 -9.46 -3.65
CA SER A 20 25.61 -8.88 -4.41
C SER A 20 26.38 -9.91 -5.24
N LEU A 21 26.50 -11.14 -4.75
CA LEU A 21 27.22 -12.21 -5.44
C LEU A 21 26.37 -12.99 -6.45
N LYS A 22 25.07 -13.16 -6.19
CA LYS A 22 24.23 -14.09 -6.96
C LYS A 22 23.11 -13.42 -7.76
N GLN A 23 22.69 -12.21 -7.39
CA GLN A 23 21.46 -11.61 -7.93
C GLN A 23 21.59 -10.10 -8.20
N ILE A 24 22.83 -9.60 -8.36
CA ILE A 24 23.08 -8.15 -8.45
C ILE A 24 22.30 -7.49 -9.58
N GLU A 25 22.17 -8.11 -10.74
CA GLU A 25 21.44 -7.55 -11.88
C GLU A 25 19.95 -7.31 -11.58
N THR A 26 19.33 -8.17 -10.77
CA THR A 26 17.92 -8.04 -10.38
C THR A 26 17.72 -6.95 -9.31
N PHE A 27 18.70 -6.77 -8.42
CA PHE A 27 18.54 -5.95 -7.22
C PHE A 27 19.33 -4.64 -7.22
N LYS A 28 20.26 -4.40 -8.14
CA LYS A 28 21.17 -3.24 -8.13
C LYS A 28 20.46 -1.90 -7.94
N ILE A 29 19.46 -1.62 -8.78
CA ILE A 29 18.70 -0.35 -8.70
C ILE A 29 17.86 -0.32 -7.41
N LYS A 30 17.23 -1.44 -7.06
CA LYS A 30 16.37 -1.55 -5.86
C LYS A 30 17.17 -1.31 -4.57
N LEU A 31 18.36 -1.88 -4.46
CA LEU A 31 19.26 -1.66 -3.34
C LEU A 31 19.77 -0.22 -3.29
N LEU A 32 20.17 0.35 -4.43
CA LEU A 32 20.65 1.73 -4.49
C LEU A 32 19.58 2.73 -4.00
N VAL A 33 18.32 2.56 -4.45
CA VAL A 33 17.20 3.40 -3.99
C VAL A 33 16.85 3.13 -2.52
N SER A 34 17.15 1.94 -2.00
CA SER A 34 16.89 1.57 -0.59
C SER A 34 17.88 2.16 0.42
N ILE A 35 19.10 2.51 0.00
CA ILE A 35 20.15 3.05 0.89
C ILE A 35 19.65 4.19 1.79
N PRO A 36 19.04 5.27 1.28
CA PRO A 36 18.57 6.36 2.14
C PRO A 36 17.53 5.91 3.16
N PHE A 37 16.60 5.01 2.78
CA PHE A 37 15.60 4.48 3.70
C PHE A 37 16.20 3.59 4.79
N ILE A 38 17.14 2.72 4.43
CA ILE A 38 17.86 1.85 5.37
C ILE A 38 18.64 2.71 6.39
N ILE A 39 19.32 3.76 5.93
CA ILE A 39 20.03 4.69 6.80
C ILE A 39 19.05 5.38 7.76
N LEU A 40 17.95 5.94 7.24
CA LEU A 40 16.95 6.61 8.07
C LEU A 40 16.32 5.65 9.09
N ILE A 41 15.93 4.44 8.68
CA ILE A 41 15.38 3.42 9.57
C ILE A 41 16.36 3.13 10.70
N PHE A 42 17.65 2.91 10.39
CA PHE A 42 18.67 2.67 11.40
C PHE A 42 18.86 3.86 12.34
N LEU A 43 18.91 5.09 11.81
CA LEU A 43 19.09 6.30 12.62
C LEU A 43 17.92 6.51 13.60
N PHE A 44 16.68 6.24 13.17
CA PHE A 44 15.49 6.39 14.00
C PHE A 44 15.27 5.20 14.95
N SER A 45 15.58 3.97 14.54
CA SER A 45 15.42 2.77 15.38
C SER A 45 16.57 2.61 16.38
N ARG A 46 17.77 3.09 16.03
CA ARG A 46 19.04 2.79 16.71
C ARG A 46 19.28 1.29 16.90
N SER A 47 18.71 0.46 16.02
CA SER A 47 18.72 -1.00 16.11
C SER A 47 18.78 -1.63 14.71
N PHE A 48 19.46 -2.77 14.63
CA PHE A 48 19.58 -3.56 13.40
C PHE A 48 18.35 -4.43 13.11
N VAL A 49 17.42 -4.59 14.06
CA VAL A 49 16.27 -5.52 13.94
C VAL A 49 15.42 -5.24 12.69
N LEU A 50 15.24 -3.96 12.34
CA LEU A 50 14.39 -3.56 11.21
C LEU A 50 15.05 -3.70 9.84
N LEU A 51 16.37 -3.85 9.75
CA LEU A 51 17.08 -3.86 8.47
C LEU A 51 16.90 -5.20 7.72
N PRO A 52 16.99 -6.38 8.38
CA PRO A 52 16.59 -7.64 7.76
C PRO A 52 15.14 -7.62 7.27
N ILE A 53 14.21 -7.10 8.07
CA ILE A 53 12.78 -7.00 7.68
C ILE A 53 12.66 -6.21 6.38
N TYR A 54 13.28 -5.03 6.32
CA TYR A 54 13.28 -4.21 5.11
C TYR A 54 13.79 -4.98 3.88
N ILE A 55 14.91 -5.69 4.02
CA ILE A 55 15.51 -6.43 2.90
C ILE A 55 14.69 -7.66 2.52
N TYR A 56 14.16 -8.42 3.47
CA TYR A 56 13.34 -9.58 3.16
C TYR A 56 11.98 -9.18 2.57
N SER A 57 11.36 -8.10 3.04
CA SER A 57 10.20 -7.48 2.39
C SER A 57 10.52 -7.08 0.94
N LEU A 58 11.72 -6.53 0.67
CA LEU A 58 12.16 -6.16 -0.68
C LEU A 58 12.32 -7.39 -1.59
N ILE A 59 12.96 -8.46 -1.07
CA ILE A 59 13.16 -9.71 -1.80
C ILE A 59 11.81 -10.39 -2.07
N ALA A 60 10.95 -10.49 -1.06
CA ALA A 60 9.61 -11.07 -1.19
C ALA A 60 8.79 -10.30 -2.23
N ALA A 61 8.77 -8.97 -2.17
CA ALA A 61 8.07 -8.16 -3.16
C ALA A 61 8.64 -8.31 -4.59
N THR A 62 9.94 -8.56 -4.73
CA THR A 62 10.57 -8.80 -6.03
C THR A 62 10.18 -10.16 -6.62
N TYR A 63 10.08 -11.18 -5.78
CA TYR A 63 9.74 -12.54 -6.18
C TYR A 63 8.24 -12.85 -6.13
N LEU A 64 7.41 -11.83 -5.90
CA LEU A 64 5.96 -11.96 -5.89
C LEU A 64 5.48 -12.65 -7.18
N TYR A 65 4.55 -13.60 -7.03
CA TYR A 65 4.04 -14.47 -8.10
C TYR A 65 5.01 -15.55 -8.59
N THR A 66 6.05 -15.87 -7.81
CA THR A 66 6.97 -16.99 -8.08
C THR A 66 7.14 -17.87 -6.85
N ILE A 67 7.64 -19.09 -7.03
CA ILE A 67 7.94 -20.01 -5.91
C ILE A 67 9.07 -19.47 -5.01
N PHE A 68 9.94 -18.60 -5.54
CA PHE A 68 11.02 -17.97 -4.79
C PHE A 68 10.54 -16.94 -3.76
N PHE A 69 9.24 -16.61 -3.75
CA PHE A 69 8.63 -15.75 -2.75
C PHE A 69 8.61 -16.37 -1.34
N TYR A 70 8.34 -17.66 -1.23
CA TYR A 70 7.91 -18.25 0.04
C TYR A 70 9.00 -18.27 1.12
N ILE A 71 10.25 -18.56 0.76
CA ILE A 71 11.35 -18.60 1.73
C ILE A 71 11.65 -17.20 2.29
N PRO A 72 11.93 -16.17 1.46
CA PRO A 72 12.10 -14.80 1.94
C PRO A 72 10.90 -14.30 2.74
N PHE A 73 9.68 -14.56 2.27
CA PHE A 73 8.46 -14.15 2.96
C PHE A 73 8.29 -14.84 4.32
N ALA A 74 8.61 -16.13 4.44
CA ALA A 74 8.53 -16.83 5.71
C ALA A 74 9.54 -16.28 6.74
N ILE A 75 10.77 -15.99 6.30
CA ILE A 75 11.78 -15.35 7.15
C ILE A 75 11.28 -13.97 7.59
N ASP A 76 10.79 -13.16 6.65
CA ASP A 76 10.24 -11.83 6.94
C ASP A 76 9.10 -11.90 7.95
N PHE A 77 8.14 -12.80 7.73
CA PHE A 77 6.98 -13.00 8.59
C PHE A 77 7.39 -13.36 10.02
N ILE A 78 8.38 -14.24 10.20
CA ILE A 78 8.92 -14.60 11.52
C ILE A 78 9.59 -13.40 12.18
N LEU A 79 10.40 -12.64 11.44
CA LEU A 79 11.06 -11.44 11.97
C LEU A 79 10.04 -10.37 12.39
N ILE A 80 8.98 -10.17 11.60
CA ILE A 80 7.88 -9.26 11.91
C ILE A 80 7.14 -9.73 13.16
N LEU A 81 6.86 -11.03 13.27
CA LEU A 81 6.21 -11.62 14.45
C LEU A 81 7.02 -11.37 15.72
N ILE A 82 8.30 -11.73 15.73
CA ILE A 82 9.19 -11.51 16.87
C ILE A 82 9.25 -10.02 17.22
N SER A 83 9.44 -9.15 16.22
CA SER A 83 9.56 -7.70 16.42
C SER A 83 8.29 -7.07 16.97
N SER A 84 7.12 -7.59 16.60
CA SER A 84 5.82 -7.09 17.05
C SER A 84 5.47 -7.52 18.47
N LEU A 85 5.85 -8.74 18.87
CA LEU A 85 5.55 -9.31 20.18
C LEU A 85 6.48 -8.79 21.28
N ASP A 86 7.76 -8.61 20.94
CA ASP A 86 8.80 -8.24 21.90
C ASP A 86 8.94 -6.71 22.05
N HIS A 87 8.06 -5.94 21.40
CA HIS A 87 8.11 -4.46 21.33
C HIS A 87 9.48 -3.89 20.92
N MET A 88 10.34 -4.70 20.30
CA MET A 88 11.74 -4.36 19.95
C MET A 88 11.82 -3.25 18.91
N ALA A 89 10.80 -3.12 18.06
CA ALA A 89 10.67 -2.04 17.12
C ALA A 89 9.39 -1.23 17.37
N THR A 90 9.48 0.08 17.14
CA THR A 90 8.26 0.89 17.09
C THR A 90 7.40 0.41 15.93
N LEU A 91 6.12 0.15 16.18
CA LEU A 91 5.17 -0.32 15.16
C LEU A 91 5.15 0.58 13.92
N LYS A 92 5.37 1.89 14.10
CA LYS A 92 5.52 2.86 13.01
C LYS A 92 6.67 2.51 12.06
N LEU A 93 7.88 2.30 12.60
CA LEU A 93 9.05 1.97 11.79
C LEU A 93 8.92 0.56 11.19
N LEU A 94 8.30 -0.39 11.90
CA LEU A 94 8.00 -1.72 11.36
C LEU A 94 7.11 -1.64 10.11
N LEU A 95 6.02 -0.85 10.18
CA LEU A 95 5.12 -0.64 9.05
C LEU A 95 5.86 -0.02 7.85
N ILE A 96 6.69 1.00 8.10
CA ILE A 96 7.52 1.66 7.07
C ILE A 96 8.51 0.66 6.45
N SER A 97 9.18 -0.16 7.27
CA SER A 97 10.13 -1.18 6.83
C SER A 97 9.51 -2.23 5.93
N ILE A 98 8.19 -2.41 5.95
CA ILE A 98 7.47 -3.33 5.07
C ILE A 98 6.93 -2.57 3.86
N SER A 99 6.18 -1.49 4.08
CA SER A 99 5.46 -0.80 3.01
C SER A 99 6.38 -0.16 1.96
N VAL A 100 7.50 0.44 2.38
CA VAL A 100 8.44 1.12 1.48
C VAL A 100 9.09 0.15 0.49
N PRO A 101 9.75 -0.94 0.91
CA PRO A 101 10.38 -1.85 -0.03
C PRO A 101 9.35 -2.57 -0.93
N MET A 102 8.13 -2.81 -0.43
CA MET A 102 7.05 -3.36 -1.25
C MET A 102 6.66 -2.41 -2.39
N LEU A 103 6.29 -1.17 -2.08
CA LEU A 103 5.95 -0.15 -3.08
C LEU A 103 7.12 0.09 -4.04
N MET A 104 8.33 0.19 -3.52
CA MET A 104 9.54 0.45 -4.30
C MET A 104 9.84 -0.70 -5.26
N SER A 105 9.76 -1.97 -4.80
CA SER A 105 9.95 -3.12 -5.67
C SER A 105 8.92 -3.13 -6.80
N MET A 106 7.64 -2.90 -6.45
CA MET A 106 6.56 -2.89 -7.43
C MET A 106 6.68 -1.72 -8.43
N PHE A 107 7.26 -0.59 -8.03
CA PHE A 107 7.48 0.56 -8.92
C PHE A 107 8.70 0.40 -9.84
N LEU A 108 9.77 -0.21 -9.34
CA LEU A 108 11.03 -0.39 -10.07
C LEU A 108 11.05 -1.62 -10.98
N ASP A 109 10.20 -2.61 -10.71
CA ASP A 109 10.13 -3.81 -11.52
C ASP A 109 9.48 -3.54 -12.88
N LYS A 110 10.24 -3.74 -13.96
CA LYS A 110 9.77 -3.48 -15.34
C LYS A 110 8.50 -4.26 -15.68
N ASN A 111 8.38 -5.49 -15.18
CA ASN A 111 7.20 -6.32 -15.44
C ASN A 111 5.98 -5.72 -14.73
N MET A 112 6.14 -5.34 -13.46
CA MET A 112 5.06 -4.72 -12.69
C MET A 112 4.62 -3.38 -13.27
N LYS A 113 5.58 -2.57 -13.74
CA LYS A 113 5.27 -1.32 -14.43
C LYS A 113 4.46 -1.52 -15.70
N LYS A 114 4.79 -2.56 -16.50
CA LYS A 114 4.01 -2.91 -17.69
C LYS A 114 2.56 -3.29 -17.32
N TYR A 115 2.37 -4.12 -16.30
CA TYR A 115 1.03 -4.46 -15.81
C TYR A 115 0.26 -3.25 -15.28
N GLY A 116 0.93 -2.30 -14.61
CA GLY A 116 0.29 -1.06 -14.17
C GLY A 116 -0.22 -0.21 -15.33
N LEU A 117 0.55 -0.11 -16.42
CA LEU A 117 0.13 0.60 -17.64
C LEU A 117 -1.05 -0.08 -18.32
N GLU A 118 -1.01 -1.41 -18.47
CA GLU A 118 -2.14 -2.19 -19.02
C GLU A 118 -3.39 -2.04 -18.13
N ASN A 119 -3.22 -2.08 -16.81
CA ASN A 119 -4.30 -1.88 -15.86
C ASN A 119 -5.00 -0.52 -16.09
N GLU A 120 -4.22 0.56 -16.26
CA GLU A 120 -4.73 1.90 -16.54
C GLU A 120 -5.36 2.08 -17.92
N GLU A 121 -4.94 1.31 -18.92
CA GLU A 121 -5.57 1.29 -20.24
C GLU A 121 -6.93 0.59 -20.24
N HIS A 122 -7.11 -0.41 -19.38
CA HIS A 122 -8.37 -1.16 -19.25
C HIS A 122 -9.32 -0.59 -18.19
N LYS A 123 -8.88 0.41 -17.40
CA LYS A 123 -9.71 1.09 -16.38
C LYS A 123 -10.98 1.68 -16.99
N GLY A 124 -12.13 1.29 -16.45
CA GLY A 124 -13.45 1.80 -16.86
C GLY A 124 -13.97 1.33 -18.23
N LYS A 125 -13.30 0.38 -18.90
CA LYS A 125 -13.82 -0.24 -20.15
C LYS A 125 -15.02 -1.15 -19.88
N ASP A 126 -14.97 -1.94 -18.81
CA ASP A 126 -16.08 -2.77 -18.33
C ASP A 126 -16.66 -2.16 -17.05
N ILE A 127 -17.77 -1.42 -17.21
CA ILE A 127 -18.45 -0.74 -16.12
C ILE A 127 -18.92 -1.73 -15.03
N LYS A 128 -19.35 -2.94 -15.40
CA LYS A 128 -19.85 -3.92 -14.42
C LYS A 128 -18.70 -4.43 -13.57
N ARG A 129 -17.62 -4.87 -14.22
CA ARG A 129 -16.44 -5.42 -13.54
C ARG A 129 -15.77 -4.38 -12.65
N GLU A 130 -15.62 -3.15 -13.15
CA GLU A 130 -15.07 -2.03 -12.37
C GLU A 130 -15.95 -1.72 -11.15
N SER A 131 -17.29 -1.67 -11.33
CA SER A 131 -18.21 -1.44 -10.21
C SER A 131 -18.10 -2.53 -9.13
N TYR A 132 -17.96 -3.81 -9.51
CA TYR A 132 -17.79 -4.90 -8.53
C TYR A 132 -16.52 -4.75 -7.70
N ARG A 133 -15.41 -4.38 -8.35
CA ARG A 133 -14.14 -4.15 -7.65
C ARG A 133 -14.23 -2.96 -6.70
N ASP A 134 -14.86 -1.87 -7.15
CA ASP A 134 -15.06 -0.68 -6.33
C ASP A 134 -15.99 -0.97 -5.13
N TYR A 135 -17.02 -1.80 -5.30
CA TYR A 135 -17.83 -2.27 -4.16
C TYR A 135 -17.04 -3.13 -3.17
N PHE A 136 -16.15 -4.00 -3.66
CA PHE A 136 -15.27 -4.79 -2.81
C PHE A 136 -14.31 -3.87 -2.01
N GLN A 137 -13.72 -2.87 -2.67
CA GLN A 137 -12.83 -1.88 -2.05
C GLN A 137 -13.57 -1.01 -1.02
N ILE A 138 -14.82 -0.60 -1.28
CA ILE A 138 -15.65 0.08 -0.28
C ILE A 138 -15.89 -0.84 0.93
N GLY A 139 -16.19 -2.11 0.70
CA GLY A 139 -16.37 -3.11 1.76
C GLY A 139 -15.12 -3.28 2.62
N THR A 140 -13.93 -3.38 2.01
CA THR A 140 -12.66 -3.46 2.75
C THR A 140 -12.36 -2.17 3.50
N GLY A 141 -12.74 -1.00 2.97
CA GLY A 141 -12.67 0.29 3.65
C GLY A 141 -13.52 0.33 4.91
N ILE A 142 -14.78 -0.10 4.83
CA ILE A 142 -15.68 -0.18 5.98
C ILE A 142 -15.12 -1.13 7.04
N ILE A 143 -14.68 -2.33 6.65
CA ILE A 143 -14.07 -3.31 7.58
C ILE A 143 -12.83 -2.71 8.26
N THR A 144 -11.98 -2.03 7.50
CA THR A 144 -10.76 -1.38 8.03
C THR A 144 -11.10 -0.32 9.08
N ILE A 145 -12.11 0.53 8.80
CA ILE A 145 -12.60 1.53 9.75
C ILE A 145 -13.16 0.85 11.01
N LEU A 146 -13.98 -0.20 10.86
CA LEU A 146 -14.52 -0.96 11.99
C LEU A 146 -13.41 -1.58 12.86
N VAL A 147 -12.36 -2.12 12.24
CA VAL A 147 -11.19 -2.64 12.98
C VAL A 147 -10.57 -1.56 13.85
N PHE A 148 -10.38 -0.34 13.34
CA PHE A 148 -9.88 0.76 14.17
C PHE A 148 -10.89 1.25 15.21
N VAL A 149 -12.20 1.18 14.96
CA VAL A 149 -13.23 1.56 15.93
C VAL A 149 -13.23 0.61 17.12
N PHE A 150 -13.16 -0.71 16.88
CA PHE A 150 -13.21 -1.71 17.95
C PHE A 150 -11.87 -1.96 18.63
N PHE A 151 -10.75 -1.89 17.88
CA PHE A 151 -9.42 -2.27 18.38
C PHE A 151 -8.45 -1.10 18.53
N GLY A 152 -8.82 0.13 18.15
CA GLY A 152 -7.99 1.32 18.30
C GLY A 152 -6.59 1.14 17.70
N HIS A 153 -5.54 1.41 18.50
CA HIS A 153 -4.15 1.23 18.08
C HIS A 153 -3.76 -0.23 17.79
N PHE A 154 -4.38 -1.20 18.46
CA PHE A 154 -4.15 -2.62 18.17
C PHE A 154 -4.67 -3.00 16.77
N GLY A 155 -5.65 -2.25 16.24
CA GLY A 155 -6.13 -2.41 14.86
C GLY A 155 -5.03 -2.32 13.81
N LYS A 156 -3.96 -1.54 14.04
CA LYS A 156 -2.80 -1.47 13.15
C LYS A 156 -2.10 -2.83 12.98
N VAL A 157 -1.99 -3.59 14.07
CA VAL A 157 -1.37 -4.92 14.08
C VAL A 157 -2.26 -5.92 13.33
N ILE A 158 -3.58 -5.88 13.57
CA ILE A 158 -4.56 -6.72 12.86
C ILE A 158 -4.47 -6.47 11.35
N ILE A 159 -4.46 -5.20 10.93
CA ILE A 159 -4.37 -4.83 9.51
C ILE A 159 -3.02 -5.26 8.92
N LEU A 160 -1.92 -5.05 9.62
CA LEU A 160 -0.59 -5.51 9.19
C LEU A 160 -0.61 -7.01 8.85
N TYR A 161 -1.06 -7.86 9.77
CA TYR A 161 -1.11 -9.30 9.53
C TYR A 161 -2.12 -9.69 8.45
N SER A 162 -3.25 -8.99 8.37
CA SER A 162 -4.21 -9.20 7.30
C SER A 162 -3.59 -8.93 5.92
N VAL A 163 -2.78 -7.88 5.80
CA VAL A 163 -2.05 -7.55 4.57
C VAL A 163 -0.99 -8.59 4.24
N LEU A 164 -0.22 -9.06 5.22
CA LEU A 164 0.75 -10.15 5.00
C LEU A 164 0.06 -11.44 4.51
N LEU A 165 -1.08 -11.79 5.10
CA LEU A 165 -1.88 -12.92 4.65
C LEU A 165 -2.42 -12.73 3.22
N ILE A 166 -2.84 -11.51 2.86
CA ILE A 166 -3.25 -11.20 1.48
C ILE A 166 -2.10 -11.43 0.50
N TYR A 167 -0.85 -11.06 0.83
CA TYR A 167 0.29 -11.37 -0.04
C TYR A 167 0.55 -12.86 -0.18
N LEU A 168 0.49 -13.60 0.93
CA LEU A 168 0.66 -15.05 0.93
C LEU A 168 -0.41 -15.76 0.09
N PHE A 169 -1.68 -15.51 0.39
CA PHE A 169 -2.80 -16.13 -0.31
C PHE A 169 -2.89 -15.66 -1.76
N GLY A 170 -2.62 -14.39 -2.03
CA GLY A 170 -2.57 -13.84 -3.39
C GLY A 170 -1.56 -14.58 -4.27
N ASN A 171 -0.37 -14.88 -3.73
CA ASN A 171 0.64 -15.66 -4.45
C ASN A 171 0.24 -17.15 -4.60
N ILE A 172 -0.32 -17.77 -3.55
CA ILE A 172 -0.82 -19.15 -3.62
C ILE A 172 -1.88 -19.28 -4.73
N LEU A 173 -2.87 -18.39 -4.75
CA LEU A 173 -3.94 -18.40 -5.75
C LEU A 173 -3.39 -18.15 -7.16
N TYR A 174 -2.41 -17.26 -7.32
CA TYR A 174 -1.78 -17.03 -8.62
C TYR A 174 -1.08 -18.27 -9.17
N LEU A 175 -0.34 -19.00 -8.32
CA LEU A 175 0.41 -20.19 -8.72
C LEU A 175 -0.50 -21.42 -8.93
N HIS A 176 -1.64 -21.48 -8.25
CA HIS A 176 -2.59 -22.59 -8.34
C HIS A 176 -3.90 -22.15 -8.98
N LYS A 177 -3.87 -22.04 -10.32
CA LYS A 177 -5.00 -21.56 -11.13
C LYS A 177 -6.21 -22.48 -11.12
N ASP A 178 -6.03 -23.74 -10.72
CA ASP A 178 -7.07 -24.77 -10.79
C ASP A 178 -8.08 -24.72 -9.63
N TYR A 179 -7.83 -23.92 -8.59
CA TYR A 179 -8.78 -23.78 -7.49
C TYR A 179 -10.02 -22.97 -7.89
N ARG A 180 -11.21 -23.44 -7.47
CA ARG A 180 -12.49 -22.74 -7.72
C ARG A 180 -12.49 -21.30 -7.21
N ILE A 181 -11.82 -21.05 -6.09
CA ILE A 181 -11.67 -19.72 -5.49
C ILE A 181 -10.84 -18.81 -6.41
N THR A 182 -9.79 -19.34 -7.04
CA THR A 182 -8.97 -18.60 -8.01
C THR A 182 -9.81 -18.07 -9.16
N ASN A 183 -10.73 -18.87 -9.70
CA ASN A 183 -11.65 -18.43 -10.76
C ASN A 183 -12.60 -17.30 -10.33
N LEU A 184 -13.03 -17.27 -9.06
CA LEU A 184 -13.84 -16.16 -8.53
C LEU A 184 -13.02 -14.87 -8.42
N VAL A 185 -11.78 -14.96 -7.92
CA VAL A 185 -10.90 -13.79 -7.78
C VAL A 185 -10.48 -13.25 -9.15
N TYR A 186 -10.15 -14.11 -10.12
CA TYR A 186 -9.81 -13.69 -11.49
C TYR A 186 -10.96 -12.97 -12.20
N ARG A 187 -12.22 -13.30 -11.92
CA ARG A 187 -13.37 -12.58 -12.48
C ARG A 187 -13.42 -11.12 -12.02
N MET A 188 -12.83 -10.79 -10.88
CA MET A 188 -12.78 -9.42 -10.34
C MET A 188 -11.56 -8.61 -10.81
N GLU A 189 -10.56 -9.25 -11.42
CA GLU A 189 -9.36 -8.56 -11.93
C GLU A 189 -9.65 -7.67 -13.14
N ARG A 190 -8.66 -7.04 -13.79
CA ARG A 190 -8.85 -6.50 -15.16
C ARG A 190 -8.34 -7.52 -16.18
N GLU A 191 -8.57 -7.27 -17.47
CA GLU A 191 -7.95 -8.09 -18.51
C GLU A 191 -6.43 -7.90 -18.47
N ASN A 192 -5.67 -8.98 -18.65
CA ASN A 192 -4.20 -9.01 -18.67
C ASN A 192 -3.48 -8.55 -17.38
N THR A 193 -4.18 -8.34 -16.26
CA THR A 193 -3.53 -8.02 -14.98
C THR A 193 -3.15 -9.27 -14.18
N LYS A 194 -2.07 -9.16 -13.40
CA LYS A 194 -1.75 -10.17 -12.39
C LYS A 194 -2.76 -10.12 -11.24
N LEU A 195 -3.13 -11.30 -10.73
CA LEU A 195 -4.12 -11.48 -9.68
C LEU A 195 -3.79 -10.65 -8.43
N GLY A 196 -4.67 -9.74 -8.03
CA GLY A 196 -4.59 -8.97 -6.80
C GLY A 196 -3.58 -7.82 -6.84
N LEU A 197 -2.97 -7.49 -7.98
CA LEU A 197 -1.90 -6.48 -8.04
C LEU A 197 -2.38 -5.11 -7.53
N GLY A 198 -3.56 -4.64 -7.94
CA GLY A 198 -4.13 -3.37 -7.46
C GLY A 198 -4.36 -3.38 -5.95
N SER A 199 -4.96 -4.45 -5.43
CA SER A 199 -5.18 -4.65 -3.99
C SER A 199 -3.87 -4.68 -3.19
N MET A 200 -2.79 -5.20 -3.78
CA MET A 200 -1.47 -5.23 -3.16
C MET A 200 -0.84 -3.84 -3.09
N TYR A 201 -0.97 -3.00 -4.13
CA TYR A 201 -0.56 -1.60 -4.07
C TYR A 201 -1.36 -0.82 -3.03
N LEU A 202 -2.70 -0.96 -3.04
CA LEU A 202 -3.60 -0.33 -2.09
C LEU A 202 -3.22 -0.68 -0.63
N ALA A 203 -3.01 -1.97 -0.36
CA ALA A 203 -2.60 -2.47 0.94
C ALA A 203 -1.25 -1.89 1.37
N SER A 204 -0.24 -1.90 0.48
CA SER A 204 1.09 -1.35 0.77
C SER A 204 1.02 0.16 1.04
N GLY A 205 0.24 0.89 0.24
CA GLY A 205 0.01 2.32 0.41
C GLY A 205 -0.68 2.64 1.74
N PHE A 206 -1.65 1.82 2.14
CA PHE A 206 -2.31 2.00 3.44
C PHE A 206 -1.39 1.68 4.63
N LEU A 207 -0.55 0.63 4.54
CA LEU A 207 0.49 0.36 5.54
C LEU A 207 1.45 1.55 5.69
N LEU A 208 1.84 2.18 4.57
CA LEU A 208 2.69 3.37 4.58
C LEU A 208 2.03 4.51 5.36
N VAL A 209 0.76 4.79 5.09
CA VAL A 209 -0.02 5.81 5.83
C VAL A 209 -0.05 5.49 7.33
N MET A 210 -0.30 4.24 7.72
CA MET A 210 -0.29 3.84 9.13
C MET A 210 1.08 3.98 9.81
N GLY A 211 2.16 3.84 9.05
CA GLY A 211 3.53 4.02 9.51
C GLY A 211 3.82 5.48 9.89
N PHE A 212 3.31 6.44 9.13
CA PHE A 212 3.52 7.87 9.37
C PHE A 212 2.47 8.49 10.31
N ILE A 213 1.21 8.06 10.21
CA ILE A 213 0.10 8.69 10.95
C ILE A 213 -0.17 7.97 12.26
N GLY A 214 0.03 8.67 13.37
CA GLY A 214 -0.22 8.17 14.72
C GLY A 214 -1.69 8.21 15.13
N SER A 215 -2.42 9.24 14.72
CA SER A 215 -3.80 9.49 15.16
C SER A 215 -4.79 8.52 14.52
N ILE A 216 -5.51 7.75 15.35
CA ILE A 216 -6.57 6.84 14.90
C ILE A 216 -7.69 7.58 14.16
N LYS A 217 -8.04 8.78 14.61
CA LYS A 217 -9.06 9.61 13.96
C LYS A 217 -8.67 9.98 12.53
N VAL A 218 -7.40 10.31 12.30
CA VAL A 218 -6.89 10.59 10.95
C VAL A 218 -6.84 9.30 10.11
N LEU A 219 -6.55 8.16 10.72
CA LEU A 219 -6.57 6.87 10.02
C LEU A 219 -7.97 6.43 9.57
N TYR A 220 -9.02 6.78 10.31
CA TYR A 220 -10.40 6.60 9.81
C TYR A 220 -10.60 7.34 8.49
N VAL A 221 -10.19 8.61 8.46
CA VAL A 221 -10.33 9.48 7.29
C VAL A 221 -9.45 8.98 6.14
N ALA A 222 -8.23 8.53 6.43
CA ALA A 222 -7.34 7.98 5.41
C ALA A 222 -7.88 6.68 4.81
N ALA A 223 -8.42 5.77 5.63
CA ALA A 223 -9.06 4.54 5.16
C ALA A 223 -10.28 4.86 4.29
N PHE A 224 -11.11 5.83 4.70
CA PHE A 224 -12.22 6.31 3.91
C PHE A 224 -11.75 6.88 2.56
N LEU A 225 -10.76 7.76 2.55
CA LEU A 225 -10.24 8.37 1.31
C LEU A 225 -9.70 7.33 0.32
N ILE A 226 -8.87 6.42 0.80
CA ILE A 226 -8.18 5.44 -0.05
C ILE A 226 -9.14 4.35 -0.56
N MET A 227 -10.08 3.91 0.28
CA MET A 227 -10.90 2.73 -0.04
C MET A 227 -12.35 3.06 -0.41
N VAL A 228 -12.92 4.13 0.13
CA VAL A 228 -14.31 4.53 -0.16
C VAL A 228 -14.35 5.69 -1.14
N GLY A 229 -13.57 6.74 -0.89
CA GLY A 229 -13.52 7.95 -1.71
C GLY A 229 -13.07 7.67 -3.15
N ASP A 230 -11.97 6.93 -3.32
CA ASP A 230 -11.45 6.53 -4.63
C ASP A 230 -12.48 5.72 -5.45
N SER A 231 -13.14 4.76 -4.81
CA SER A 231 -14.21 3.98 -5.42
C SER A 231 -15.44 4.82 -5.76
N LEU A 232 -15.81 5.80 -4.92
CA LEU A 232 -16.89 6.74 -5.23
C LEU A 232 -16.56 7.63 -6.44
N ALA A 233 -15.33 8.15 -6.53
CA ALA A 233 -14.85 8.88 -7.70
C ALA A 233 -14.99 8.06 -8.97
N THR A 234 -14.63 6.78 -8.92
CA THR A 234 -14.68 5.88 -10.08
C THR A 234 -16.13 5.55 -10.46
N ILE A 235 -16.96 5.07 -9.53
CA ILE A 235 -18.37 4.72 -9.78
C ILE A 235 -19.16 5.91 -10.33
N ILE A 236 -19.05 7.07 -9.65
CA ILE A 236 -19.81 8.26 -10.04
C ILE A 236 -19.21 8.87 -11.31
N GLY A 237 -17.89 8.90 -11.44
CA GLY A 237 -17.21 9.41 -12.63
C GLY A 237 -17.51 8.63 -13.90
N MET A 238 -17.78 7.33 -13.81
CA MET A 238 -18.23 6.49 -14.93
C MET A 238 -19.72 6.67 -15.26
N ARG A 239 -20.58 6.89 -14.26
CA ARG A 239 -22.04 6.99 -14.45
C ARG A 239 -22.51 8.39 -14.81
N LEU A 240 -21.93 9.42 -14.21
CA LEU A 240 -22.28 10.81 -14.48
C LEU A 240 -21.47 11.36 -15.65
N ARG A 241 -22.17 11.81 -16.70
CA ARG A 241 -21.57 12.45 -17.88
C ARG A 241 -21.22 13.92 -17.61
N THR A 242 -20.48 14.18 -16.54
CA THR A 242 -19.96 15.53 -16.23
C THR A 242 -18.78 15.89 -17.13
N PRO A 243 -18.46 17.19 -17.29
CA PRO A 243 -17.26 17.63 -17.99
C PRO A 243 -15.98 16.94 -17.48
N ARG A 244 -15.03 16.72 -18.39
CA ARG A 244 -13.70 16.20 -18.05
C ARG A 244 -12.87 17.30 -17.37
N LEU A 245 -11.88 16.90 -16.56
CA LEU A 245 -10.96 17.86 -15.95
C LEU A 245 -10.03 18.44 -17.02
N VAL A 246 -9.81 19.77 -16.98
CA VAL A 246 -9.00 20.50 -17.98
C VAL A 246 -7.59 19.91 -18.11
N TYR A 247 -7.01 19.46 -17.00
CA TYR A 247 -5.68 18.88 -16.96
C TYR A 247 -5.70 17.35 -17.08
N ASN A 248 -6.84 16.66 -16.98
CA ASN A 248 -6.89 15.19 -17.11
C ASN A 248 -8.21 14.72 -17.75
N ASN A 249 -8.14 14.45 -19.06
CA ASN A 249 -9.29 14.03 -19.86
C ASN A 249 -9.83 12.63 -19.49
N LYS A 250 -9.09 11.81 -18.74
CA LYS A 250 -9.59 10.52 -18.24
C LYS A 250 -10.48 10.67 -17.01
N LYS A 251 -10.33 11.76 -16.25
CA LYS A 251 -11.08 12.03 -15.02
C LYS A 251 -12.18 13.07 -15.26
N SER A 252 -13.19 13.09 -14.41
CA SER A 252 -14.36 13.98 -14.57
C SER A 252 -14.58 14.83 -13.34
N VAL A 253 -15.22 15.99 -13.51
CA VAL A 253 -15.59 16.88 -12.40
C VAL A 253 -16.52 16.16 -11.43
N GLY A 254 -17.44 15.33 -11.94
CA GLY A 254 -18.34 14.51 -11.13
C GLY A 254 -17.58 13.51 -10.26
N GLY A 255 -16.59 12.81 -10.81
CA GLY A 255 -15.73 11.92 -10.02
C GLY A 255 -14.92 12.66 -8.96
N PHE A 256 -14.35 13.82 -9.30
CA PHE A 256 -13.62 14.67 -8.36
C PHE A 256 -14.50 15.07 -7.17
N LEU A 257 -15.69 15.61 -7.41
CA LEU A 257 -16.61 16.02 -6.34
C LEU A 257 -17.16 14.82 -5.54
N ALA A 258 -17.35 13.67 -6.20
CA ALA A 258 -17.82 12.43 -5.58
C ALA A 258 -16.83 11.84 -4.56
N MET A 259 -15.53 12.09 -4.71
CA MET A 259 -14.56 11.77 -3.68
C MET A 259 -14.43 12.90 -2.66
N CYS A 260 -14.30 14.15 -3.12
CA CYS A 260 -13.97 15.28 -2.24
C CYS A 260 -15.09 15.56 -1.20
N ILE A 261 -16.35 15.67 -1.64
CA ILE A 261 -17.46 16.07 -0.76
C ILE A 261 -17.73 15.01 0.31
N PRO A 262 -17.94 13.71 0.00
CA PRO A 262 -18.17 12.71 1.03
C PRO A 262 -16.99 12.55 1.98
N SER A 263 -15.76 12.65 1.46
CA SER A 263 -14.56 12.53 2.31
C SER A 263 -14.38 13.72 3.23
N PHE A 264 -14.72 14.93 2.78
CA PHE A 264 -14.75 16.12 3.64
C PHE A 264 -15.80 15.95 4.75
N ILE A 265 -17.04 15.58 4.39
CA ILE A 265 -18.12 15.36 5.37
C ILE A 265 -17.71 14.30 6.39
N PHE A 266 -17.18 13.16 5.94
CA PHE A 266 -16.69 12.11 6.82
C PHE A 266 -15.55 12.61 7.72
N GLY A 267 -14.60 13.37 7.15
CA GLY A 267 -13.50 13.97 7.90
C GLY A 267 -13.96 14.94 9.00
N VAL A 268 -14.97 15.76 8.74
CA VAL A 268 -15.51 16.73 9.71
C VAL A 268 -15.97 16.03 11.00
N PHE A 269 -16.57 14.84 10.90
CA PHE A 269 -17.01 14.08 12.07
C PHE A 269 -15.86 13.61 12.97
N PHE A 270 -14.66 13.40 12.45
CA PHE A 270 -13.55 12.82 13.21
C PHE A 270 -12.43 13.80 13.55
N ILE A 271 -12.08 14.71 12.64
CA ILE A 271 -10.86 15.53 12.74
C ILE A 271 -11.09 17.04 12.58
N PHE A 272 -12.35 17.48 12.63
CA PHE A 272 -12.76 18.89 12.53
C PHE A 272 -12.51 19.50 11.13
N TYR A 273 -13.07 20.69 10.86
CA TYR A 273 -13.24 21.19 9.50
C TYR A 273 -11.92 21.53 8.78
N VAL A 274 -10.93 22.13 9.46
CA VAL A 274 -9.66 22.52 8.80
C VAL A 274 -8.84 21.29 8.38
N PRO A 275 -8.57 20.30 9.25
CA PRO A 275 -7.86 19.11 8.81
C PRO A 275 -8.65 18.33 7.75
N ALA A 276 -9.98 18.22 7.91
CA ALA A 276 -10.83 17.49 6.97
C ALA A 276 -10.73 18.03 5.53
N ILE A 277 -10.81 19.35 5.33
CA ILE A 277 -10.71 19.94 4.00
C ILE A 277 -9.31 19.74 3.39
N PHE A 278 -8.25 19.80 4.21
CA PHE A 278 -6.89 19.55 3.75
C PHE A 278 -6.73 18.11 3.24
N TYR A 279 -7.12 17.10 4.03
CA TYR A 279 -7.00 15.70 3.57
C TYR A 279 -7.86 15.41 2.35
N SER A 280 -9.11 15.91 2.31
CA SER A 280 -10.01 15.64 1.19
C SER A 280 -9.50 16.27 -0.11
N VAL A 281 -9.05 17.53 -0.06
CA VAL A 281 -8.54 18.23 -1.25
C VAL A 281 -7.24 17.60 -1.75
N PHE A 282 -6.28 17.32 -0.87
CA PHE A 282 -4.99 16.71 -1.28
C PHE A 282 -5.19 15.33 -1.89
N ALA A 283 -5.99 14.48 -1.26
CA ALA A 283 -6.25 13.13 -1.74
C ALA A 283 -7.04 13.13 -3.07
N THR A 284 -8.08 13.96 -3.20
CA THR A 284 -8.82 14.06 -4.47
C THR A 284 -7.98 14.68 -5.57
N PHE A 285 -7.13 15.66 -5.25
CA PHE A 285 -6.20 16.19 -6.24
C PHE A 285 -5.18 15.13 -6.68
N ALA A 286 -4.66 14.33 -5.75
CA ALA A 286 -3.74 13.24 -6.06
C ALA A 286 -4.38 12.12 -6.91
N GLU A 287 -5.67 11.82 -6.69
CA GLU A 287 -6.45 10.98 -7.61
C GLU A 287 -6.46 11.62 -9.00
N SER A 288 -6.80 12.91 -9.07
CA SER A 288 -7.08 13.58 -10.34
C SER A 288 -5.88 13.66 -11.27
N ILE A 289 -4.67 13.52 -10.73
CA ILE A 289 -3.39 13.57 -11.47
C ILE A 289 -2.69 12.20 -11.54
N SER A 290 -3.22 11.15 -10.90
CA SER A 290 -2.52 9.86 -10.74
C SER A 290 -2.03 9.29 -12.07
N ASN A 291 -2.90 9.25 -13.08
CA ASN A 291 -2.60 8.72 -14.42
C ASN A 291 -1.42 9.41 -15.15
N LYS A 292 -0.89 10.53 -14.64
CA LYS A 292 0.28 11.23 -15.17
C LYS A 292 1.57 10.99 -14.37
N ILE A 293 1.48 10.66 -13.09
CA ILE A 293 2.64 10.60 -12.17
C ILE A 293 2.90 9.15 -11.75
N ALA A 294 1.91 8.52 -11.13
CA ALA A 294 1.97 7.15 -10.60
C ALA A 294 0.56 6.62 -10.34
N ASP A 295 0.42 5.31 -10.18
CA ASP A 295 -0.85 4.65 -9.84
C ASP A 295 -1.55 5.31 -8.63
N ASP A 296 -2.88 5.43 -8.67
CA ASP A 296 -3.67 6.09 -7.62
C ASP A 296 -3.52 5.42 -6.25
N ASN A 297 -3.24 4.12 -6.24
CA ASN A 297 -2.92 3.35 -5.04
C ASN A 297 -1.59 3.77 -4.37
N ILE A 298 -0.80 4.64 -5.02
CA ILE A 298 0.41 5.26 -4.44
C ILE A 298 0.21 6.76 -4.22
N THR A 299 -0.33 7.47 -5.22
CA THR A 299 -0.44 8.94 -5.15
C THR A 299 -1.35 9.39 -4.02
N ILE A 300 -2.49 8.71 -3.81
CA ILE A 300 -3.44 9.06 -2.74
C ILE A 300 -2.78 8.86 -1.35
N PRO A 301 -2.24 7.68 -1.00
CA PRO A 301 -1.51 7.50 0.27
C PRO A 301 -0.40 8.53 0.52
N VAL A 302 0.44 8.81 -0.48
CA VAL A 302 1.54 9.77 -0.35
C VAL A 302 1.00 11.18 -0.12
N SER A 303 -0.06 11.58 -0.83
CA SER A 303 -0.68 12.89 -0.64
C SER A 303 -1.26 13.09 0.76
N ILE A 304 -1.84 12.03 1.35
CA ILE A 304 -2.36 12.04 2.72
C ILE A 304 -1.21 12.22 3.72
N ILE A 305 -0.08 11.54 3.50
CA ILE A 305 1.12 11.69 4.34
C ILE A 305 1.68 13.12 4.24
N ILE A 306 1.77 13.68 3.03
CA ILE A 306 2.21 15.06 2.81
C ILE A 306 1.28 16.05 3.53
N ALA A 307 -0.04 15.90 3.35
CA ALA A 307 -1.04 16.73 4.03
C ALA A 307 -0.92 16.62 5.56
N HIS A 308 -0.66 15.42 6.09
CA HIS A 308 -0.45 15.20 7.51
C HIS A 308 0.77 15.96 8.03
N PHE A 309 1.90 15.93 7.31
CA PHE A 309 3.11 16.65 7.72
C PHE A 309 2.94 18.17 7.64
N ILE A 310 2.26 18.68 6.62
CA ILE A 310 1.97 20.12 6.52
C ILE A 310 1.13 20.58 7.71
N LEU A 311 0.08 19.83 8.05
CA LEU A 311 -0.79 20.14 9.20
C LEU A 311 -0.10 19.93 10.55
N ALA A 312 0.92 19.07 10.64
CA ALA A 312 1.66 18.84 11.88
C ALA A 312 2.72 19.93 12.16
N VAL A 313 3.09 20.70 11.13
CA VAL A 313 4.05 21.81 11.23
C VAL A 313 3.35 23.17 11.39
N ALA A 314 2.08 23.27 10.96
CA ALA A 314 1.22 24.45 11.10
C ALA A 314 0.59 24.55 12.51
#